data_AF-A0A957LQL5-F1
#
_entry.id   AF-A0A957LQL5-F1
#
_cell.length_a   1.000
_cell.length_b   1.000
_cell.length_c   1.000
_cell.angle_alpha   90.00
_cell.angle_beta   90.00
_cell.angle_gamma   90.00
#
_symmetry.space_group_name_H-M   'P 1'
#
loop_
_entity.id
_entity.type
_entity.pdbx_description
1 polymer ?
#
loop_
_entity_poly.entity_id
_entity_poly.type
_entity_poly.pdbx_seq_one_letter_code
_entity_poly.pdbx_strand_id
1 'polypeptide(L)'
;PPTFDLFLGKTRPFMLTIEGGASEAEMELGGIPLRKMTVKYGAGKQEIKFSAPNPEPMDQLTVVGGAASMEFEGLANANFAEMTLEGGAAGYELGFEGALRRDAALKINTAVSSVEIEVPPETAVKMSAEAMMGSVDTGDGFMKKDGAFWNEAALRGAAPQINVNARVTMGSIRLQQGGSAASTAVTTI
;
A
#
# COMPACT_ATOMS: atom_id res chain seq x y z
N PRO A 1 24.02 2.09 17.45
CA PRO A 1 22.79 1.38 17.89
C PRO A 1 22.95 -0.12 17.65
N PRO A 2 22.29 -1.01 18.40
CA PRO A 2 22.26 -2.43 18.09
C PRO A 2 21.51 -2.68 16.78
N THR A 3 22.00 -3.63 15.98
CA THR A 3 21.41 -4.06 14.70
C THR A 3 21.02 -5.53 14.82
N PHE A 4 19.85 -5.87 14.30
CA PHE A 4 19.38 -7.24 14.21
C PHE A 4 19.23 -7.63 12.74
N ASP A 5 19.67 -8.83 12.39
CA ASP A 5 19.44 -9.45 11.09
C ASP A 5 18.66 -10.75 11.34
N LEU A 6 17.43 -10.82 10.82
CA LEU A 6 16.46 -11.86 11.12
C LEU A 6 15.92 -12.46 9.83
N PHE A 7 15.84 -13.79 9.79
CA PHE A 7 15.26 -14.52 8.66
C PHE A 7 13.94 -15.20 9.09
N LEU A 8 12.92 -15.03 8.26
CA LEU A 8 11.61 -15.67 8.45
C LEU A 8 11.50 -16.93 7.59
N GLY A 9 10.97 -18.01 8.16
CA GLY A 9 10.73 -19.25 7.44
C GLY A 9 9.60 -19.13 6.41
N LYS A 10 9.69 -19.87 5.30
CA LYS A 10 8.67 -19.86 4.22
C LYS A 10 7.82 -21.13 4.14
N THR A 11 8.03 -22.09 5.03
CA THR A 11 7.50 -23.46 4.92
C THR A 11 6.03 -23.59 5.32
N ARG A 12 5.57 -22.81 6.29
CA ARG A 12 4.19 -22.88 6.80
C ARG A 12 3.63 -21.48 6.96
N PRO A 13 2.32 -21.28 6.72
CA PRO A 13 1.71 -19.98 6.96
C PRO A 13 1.74 -19.56 8.43
N PHE A 14 1.91 -18.26 8.67
CA PHE A 14 1.92 -17.69 10.03
C PHE A 14 1.37 -16.26 10.07
N MET A 15 1.19 -15.76 11.29
CA MET A 15 0.84 -14.37 11.56
C MET A 15 2.08 -13.65 12.08
N LEU A 16 2.35 -12.45 11.58
CA LEU A 16 3.52 -11.65 11.93
C LEU A 16 3.09 -10.38 12.66
N THR A 17 3.69 -10.11 13.81
CA THR A 17 3.52 -8.85 14.53
C THR A 17 4.89 -8.24 14.77
N ILE A 18 5.05 -6.98 14.38
CA ILE A 18 6.28 -6.20 14.53
C ILE A 18 5.92 -4.93 15.27
N GLU A 19 6.57 -4.70 16.41
CA GLU A 19 6.36 -3.52 17.25
C GLU A 19 7.70 -2.87 17.57
N GLY A 20 7.82 -1.58 17.24
CA GLY A 20 9.01 -0.79 17.53
C GLY A 20 8.65 0.60 18.08
N GLY A 21 9.53 1.13 18.93
CA GLY A 21 9.42 2.49 19.45
C GLY A 21 9.94 3.51 18.44
N ALA A 22 11.16 4.01 18.69
CA ALA A 22 11.92 4.81 17.74
C ALA A 22 12.98 3.92 17.07
N SER A 23 12.78 3.59 15.79
CA SER A 23 13.65 2.65 15.08
C SER A 23 13.59 2.84 13.56
N GLU A 24 14.63 2.35 12.91
CA GLU A 24 14.66 2.16 11.46
C GLU A 24 14.63 0.67 11.15
N ALA A 25 13.88 0.26 10.13
CA ALA A 25 13.94 -1.11 9.64
C ALA A 25 13.68 -1.20 8.13
N GLU A 26 14.37 -2.14 7.51
CA GLU A 26 14.14 -2.59 6.14
C GLU A 26 13.67 -4.05 6.20
N MET A 27 12.58 -4.36 5.50
CA MET A 27 11.92 -5.65 5.56
C MET A 27 11.58 -6.15 4.16
N GLU A 28 12.18 -7.27 3.76
CA GLU A 28 11.78 -8.00 2.56
C GLU A 28 10.86 -9.17 2.93
N LEU A 29 9.58 -9.03 2.63
CA LEU A 29 8.51 -9.96 2.99
C LEU A 29 7.92 -10.70 1.77
N GLY A 30 8.56 -10.59 0.61
CA GLY A 30 8.21 -11.30 -0.60
C GLY A 30 8.27 -12.83 -0.44
N GLY A 31 7.20 -13.48 -0.88
CA GLY A 31 7.04 -14.93 -0.79
C GLY A 31 6.92 -15.48 0.63
N ILE A 32 6.82 -14.64 1.66
CA ILE A 32 6.55 -15.08 3.03
C ILE A 32 5.05 -15.43 3.14
N PRO A 33 4.69 -16.65 3.63
CA PRO A 33 3.30 -17.10 3.70
C PRO A 33 2.53 -16.45 4.87
N LEU A 34 2.22 -15.16 4.76
CA LEU A 34 1.58 -14.41 5.83
C LEU A 34 0.05 -14.51 5.74
N ARG A 35 -0.60 -14.95 6.83
CA ARG A 35 -2.06 -14.91 6.99
C ARG A 35 -2.55 -13.60 7.59
N LYS A 36 -1.76 -13.01 8.48
CA LYS A 36 -2.00 -11.68 9.05
C LYS A 36 -0.69 -11.00 9.30
N MET A 37 -0.69 -9.68 9.17
CA MET A 37 0.47 -8.86 9.48
C MET A 37 0.04 -7.63 10.27
N THR A 38 0.75 -7.34 11.36
CA THR A 38 0.56 -6.12 12.14
C THR A 38 1.90 -5.44 12.33
N VAL A 39 1.96 -4.16 11.97
CA VAL A 39 3.13 -3.31 12.10
C VAL A 39 2.75 -2.11 12.95
N LYS A 40 3.44 -1.93 14.08
CA LYS A 40 3.26 -0.77 14.96
C LYS A 40 4.58 -0.09 15.19
N TYR A 41 4.68 1.19 14.84
CA TYR A 41 5.89 1.96 15.08
C TYR A 41 5.59 3.34 15.66
N GLY A 42 6.39 3.72 16.64
CA GLY A 42 6.32 5.03 17.29
C GLY A 42 6.93 6.14 16.42
N ALA A 43 8.19 6.00 16.00
CA ALA A 43 8.90 6.98 15.19
C ALA A 43 10.04 6.35 14.38
N GLY A 44 10.49 7.04 13.32
CA GLY A 44 11.61 6.62 12.47
C GLY A 44 11.17 6.29 11.04
N LYS A 45 11.98 5.51 10.32
CA LYS A 45 11.73 5.13 8.92
C LYS A 45 11.54 3.62 8.79
N GLN A 46 10.50 3.18 8.07
CA GLN A 46 10.22 1.78 7.82
C GLN A 46 10.07 1.55 6.33
N GLU A 47 10.84 0.63 5.76
CA GLU A 47 10.75 0.23 4.37
C GLU A 47 10.32 -1.24 4.32
N ILE A 48 9.13 -1.52 3.78
CA ILE A 48 8.54 -2.86 3.71
C ILE A 48 8.29 -3.21 2.27
N LYS A 49 8.95 -4.26 1.78
CA LYS A 49 8.90 -4.69 0.39
C LYS A 49 8.27 -6.06 0.28
N PHE A 50 7.38 -6.23 -0.69
CA PHE A 50 6.84 -7.52 -1.11
C PHE A 50 7.34 -7.84 -2.51
N SER A 51 8.62 -8.16 -2.65
CA SER A 51 9.26 -8.39 -3.98
C SER A 51 8.68 -9.58 -4.75
N ALA A 52 8.04 -10.51 -4.05
CA ALA A 52 7.39 -11.67 -4.63
C ALA A 52 6.02 -11.91 -3.97
N PRO A 53 5.03 -12.46 -4.71
CA PRO A 53 3.70 -12.69 -4.17
C PRO A 53 3.70 -13.56 -2.92
N ASN A 54 2.99 -13.12 -1.88
CA ASN A 54 2.63 -13.93 -0.73
C ASN A 54 1.83 -15.16 -1.23
N PRO A 55 2.34 -16.39 -1.01
CA PRO A 55 1.69 -17.60 -1.49
C PRO A 55 0.39 -17.91 -0.71
N GLU A 56 0.20 -17.29 0.45
CA GLU A 56 -0.99 -17.43 1.29
C GLU A 56 -1.94 -16.23 1.10
N PRO A 57 -3.26 -16.42 1.09
CA PRO A 57 -4.20 -15.32 1.26
C PRO A 57 -4.09 -14.71 2.67
N MET A 58 -3.51 -13.50 2.75
CA MET A 58 -3.48 -12.68 3.98
C MET A 58 -4.85 -12.06 4.32
N ASP A 59 -5.51 -12.50 5.38
CA ASP A 59 -6.81 -11.94 5.78
C ASP A 59 -6.72 -10.44 6.09
N GLN A 60 -5.65 -10.01 6.78
CA GLN A 60 -5.53 -8.63 7.27
C GLN A 60 -4.07 -8.14 7.34
N LEU A 61 -3.85 -6.90 6.87
CA LEU A 61 -2.65 -6.10 7.09
C LEU A 61 -3.01 -4.86 7.93
N THR A 62 -2.44 -4.72 9.11
CA THR A 62 -2.67 -3.56 10.00
C THR A 62 -1.38 -2.78 10.18
N VAL A 63 -1.44 -1.48 9.94
CA VAL A 63 -0.33 -0.55 10.08
C VAL A 63 -0.74 0.56 11.05
N VAL A 64 0.04 0.74 12.11
CA VAL A 64 -0.14 1.80 13.11
C VAL A 64 1.14 2.60 13.19
N GLY A 65 1.12 3.84 12.70
CA GLY A 65 2.25 4.75 12.72
C GLY A 65 2.03 5.93 13.67
N GLY A 66 3.03 6.23 14.50
CA GLY A 66 3.08 7.46 15.28
C GLY A 66 3.60 8.64 14.46
N ALA A 67 4.86 9.03 14.71
CA ALA A 67 5.61 10.04 13.99
C ALA A 67 6.69 9.39 13.10
N ALA A 68 6.26 8.68 12.07
CA ALA A 68 7.12 7.84 11.24
C ALA A 68 7.00 8.17 9.74
N SER A 69 8.03 7.81 8.98
CA SER A 69 7.90 7.60 7.53
C SER A 69 7.78 6.11 7.27
N MET A 70 6.75 5.70 6.53
CA MET A 70 6.53 4.30 6.17
C MET A 70 6.36 4.17 4.66
N GLU A 71 7.20 3.34 4.07
CA GLU A 71 7.24 3.04 2.65
C GLU A 71 6.90 1.56 2.45
N PHE A 72 5.90 1.31 1.61
CA PHE A 72 5.48 -0.02 1.23
C PHE A 72 5.62 -0.18 -0.27
N GLU A 73 6.43 -1.13 -0.71
CA GLU A 73 6.61 -1.46 -2.12
C GLU A 73 5.98 -2.82 -2.44
N GLY A 74 5.32 -2.92 -3.59
CA GLY A 74 4.78 -4.18 -4.08
C GLY A 74 3.54 -4.65 -3.32
N LEU A 75 2.72 -3.76 -2.75
CA LEU A 75 1.57 -4.15 -1.91
C LEU A 75 0.57 -5.09 -2.60
N ALA A 76 0.47 -5.07 -3.93
CA ALA A 76 -0.37 -6.04 -4.65
C ALA A 76 0.13 -7.49 -4.45
N ASN A 77 1.43 -7.68 -4.26
CA ASN A 77 2.04 -8.98 -3.93
C ASN A 77 1.75 -9.44 -2.50
N ALA A 78 1.41 -8.54 -1.55
CA ALA A 78 1.11 -8.92 -0.18
C ALA A 78 -0.14 -9.82 -0.07
N ASN A 79 -0.98 -9.82 -1.12
CA ASN A 79 -2.16 -10.66 -1.25
C ASN A 79 -3.08 -10.50 -0.04
N PHE A 80 -3.38 -9.27 0.39
CA PHE A 80 -4.30 -9.02 1.51
C PHE A 80 -5.75 -8.85 1.04
N ALA A 81 -6.72 -9.23 1.87
CA ALA A 81 -8.13 -8.88 1.66
C ALA A 81 -8.44 -7.49 2.22
N GLU A 82 -7.96 -7.19 3.44
CA GLU A 82 -8.14 -5.91 4.09
C GLU A 82 -6.81 -5.33 4.57
N MET A 83 -6.61 -4.05 4.34
CA MET A 83 -5.54 -3.26 4.94
C MET A 83 -6.13 -2.09 5.72
N THR A 84 -5.69 -1.91 6.96
CA THR A 84 -6.00 -0.73 7.77
C THR A 84 -4.72 0.01 8.09
N LEU A 85 -4.71 1.31 7.82
CA LEU A 85 -3.63 2.23 8.17
C LEU A 85 -4.17 3.29 9.12
N GLU A 86 -3.61 3.33 10.32
CA GLU A 86 -3.89 4.33 11.35
C GLU A 86 -2.62 5.11 11.65
N GLY A 87 -2.69 6.44 11.59
CA GLY A 87 -1.49 7.26 11.60
C GLY A 87 -1.60 8.58 12.36
N GLY A 88 -0.54 8.92 13.08
CA GLY A 88 -0.35 10.22 13.70
C GLY A 88 0.24 11.26 12.74
N ALA A 89 1.44 11.74 13.08
CA ALA A 89 2.19 12.79 12.38
C ALA A 89 3.23 12.18 11.43
N ALA A 90 2.83 11.70 10.26
CA ALA A 90 3.61 10.73 9.49
C ALA A 90 3.55 10.90 7.97
N GLY A 91 4.51 10.31 7.26
CA GLY A 91 4.49 10.13 5.81
C GLY A 91 4.21 8.67 5.46
N TYR A 92 3.33 8.44 4.49
CA TYR A 92 2.99 7.09 4.01
C TYR A 92 3.10 7.03 2.49
N GLU A 93 3.96 6.14 2.00
CA GLU A 93 4.13 5.85 0.58
C GLU A 93 3.69 4.41 0.34
N LEU A 94 2.65 4.24 -0.47
CA LEU A 94 1.98 2.96 -0.71
C LEU A 94 2.04 2.61 -2.21
N GLY A 95 3.06 1.85 -2.60
CA GLY A 95 3.24 1.29 -3.94
C GLY A 95 2.50 -0.03 -4.13
N PHE A 96 1.65 -0.09 -5.15
CA PHE A 96 0.85 -1.28 -5.52
C PHE A 96 1.41 -2.02 -6.73
N GLU A 97 2.74 -2.00 -6.90
CA GLU A 97 3.41 -2.84 -7.89
C GLU A 97 3.15 -4.33 -7.62
N GLY A 98 3.35 -5.14 -8.66
CA GLY A 98 3.16 -6.59 -8.58
C GLY A 98 1.79 -7.04 -9.05
N ALA A 99 1.37 -8.23 -8.59
CA ALA A 99 0.20 -8.91 -9.13
C ALA A 99 -0.94 -8.97 -8.11
N LEU A 100 -1.98 -8.17 -8.33
CA LEU A 100 -3.20 -8.23 -7.53
C LEU A 100 -3.94 -9.55 -7.82
N ARG A 101 -4.10 -10.39 -6.80
CA ARG A 101 -4.69 -11.75 -6.94
C ARG A 101 -6.14 -11.85 -6.51
N ARG A 102 -6.64 -10.84 -5.79
CA ARG A 102 -8.01 -10.75 -5.28
C ARG A 102 -8.34 -9.29 -4.97
N ASP A 103 -9.63 -9.02 -4.80
CA ASP A 103 -10.07 -7.70 -4.37
C ASP A 103 -9.44 -7.34 -3.02
N ALA A 104 -9.05 -6.09 -2.89
CA ALA A 104 -8.39 -5.55 -1.71
C ALA A 104 -9.15 -4.31 -1.22
N ALA A 105 -9.42 -4.25 0.07
CA ALA A 105 -10.01 -3.09 0.72
C ALA A 105 -8.96 -2.39 1.59
N LEU A 106 -8.69 -1.12 1.30
CA LEU A 106 -7.74 -0.29 2.03
C LEU A 106 -8.49 0.81 2.77
N LYS A 107 -8.33 0.88 4.09
CA LYS A 107 -8.90 1.93 4.95
C LYS A 107 -7.76 2.72 5.59
N ILE A 108 -7.69 4.01 5.29
CA ILE A 108 -6.67 4.93 5.80
C ILE A 108 -7.33 5.99 6.67
N ASN A 109 -6.88 6.11 7.93
CA ASN A 109 -7.29 7.19 8.83
C ASN A 109 -6.06 7.76 9.51
N THR A 110 -5.74 9.01 9.18
CA THR A 110 -4.55 9.67 9.75
C THR A 110 -4.84 11.09 10.21
N ALA A 111 -4.06 11.55 11.18
CA ALA A 111 -4.23 12.87 11.77
C ALA A 111 -3.48 13.94 10.96
N VAL A 112 -2.15 13.92 10.95
CA VAL A 112 -1.33 14.93 10.30
C VAL A 112 -0.34 14.25 9.36
N SER A 113 -0.68 14.12 8.07
CA SER A 113 0.12 13.25 7.20
C SER A 113 0.12 13.64 5.73
N SER A 114 1.17 13.20 5.03
CA SER A 114 1.10 12.98 3.57
C SER A 114 0.86 11.50 3.32
N VAL A 115 -0.11 11.18 2.47
CA VAL A 115 -0.38 9.82 2.00
C VAL A 115 -0.25 9.81 0.48
N GLU A 116 0.72 9.07 -0.02
CA GLU A 116 0.96 8.88 -1.45
C GLU A 116 0.64 7.44 -1.81
N ILE A 117 -0.22 7.27 -2.81
CA ILE A 117 -0.66 5.97 -3.31
C ILE A 117 -0.29 5.90 -4.78
N GLU A 118 0.52 4.90 -5.11
CA GLU A 118 0.96 4.64 -6.48
C GLU A 118 0.38 3.31 -6.96
N VAL A 119 -0.36 3.34 -8.06
CA VAL A 119 -1.02 2.15 -8.62
C VAL A 119 -0.68 2.01 -10.10
N PRO A 120 -0.19 0.84 -10.57
CA PRO A 120 0.02 0.62 -12.00
C PRO A 120 -1.27 0.80 -12.83
N PRO A 121 -1.20 1.31 -14.07
CA PRO A 121 -2.39 1.59 -14.89
C PRO A 121 -3.30 0.38 -15.14
N GLU A 122 -2.72 -0.83 -15.16
CA GLU A 122 -3.41 -2.11 -15.36
C GLU A 122 -4.16 -2.61 -14.12
N THR A 123 -3.79 -2.13 -12.92
CA THR A 123 -4.40 -2.55 -11.67
C THR A 123 -5.64 -1.71 -11.39
N ALA A 124 -6.82 -2.32 -11.40
CA ALA A 124 -8.07 -1.59 -11.15
C ALA A 124 -8.07 -0.96 -9.74
N VAL A 125 -8.30 0.34 -9.66
CA VAL A 125 -8.43 1.05 -8.39
C VAL A 125 -9.62 2.02 -8.39
N LYS A 126 -10.35 1.99 -7.28
CA LYS A 126 -11.39 2.95 -6.92
C LYS A 126 -11.03 3.57 -5.57
N MET A 127 -10.91 4.89 -5.51
CA MET A 127 -10.59 5.62 -4.28
C MET A 127 -11.66 6.65 -3.93
N SER A 128 -12.22 6.54 -2.73
CA SER A 128 -12.92 7.64 -2.06
C SER A 128 -11.97 8.25 -1.03
N ALA A 129 -11.71 9.55 -1.15
CA ALA A 129 -10.74 10.24 -0.31
C ALA A 129 -11.29 11.59 0.19
N GLU A 130 -10.94 11.92 1.44
CA GLU A 130 -11.32 13.15 2.12
C GLU A 130 -10.12 13.67 2.93
N ALA A 131 -9.73 14.93 2.70
CA ALA A 131 -8.79 15.66 3.54
C ALA A 131 -9.54 16.85 4.16
N MET A 132 -9.71 16.88 5.49
CA MET A 132 -10.48 17.94 6.15
C MET A 132 -9.77 19.30 6.05
N MET A 133 -8.45 19.30 6.29
CA MET A 133 -7.59 20.47 6.20
C MET A 133 -6.39 20.18 5.29
N GLY A 134 -6.63 20.24 3.99
CA GLY A 134 -5.58 20.09 2.98
C GLY A 134 -6.15 19.70 1.63
N SER A 135 -5.46 18.82 0.91
CA SER A 135 -5.80 18.49 -0.48
C SER A 135 -5.96 17.00 -0.72
N VAL A 136 -6.78 16.69 -1.71
CA VAL A 136 -6.84 15.38 -2.35
C VAL A 136 -6.51 15.62 -3.81
N ASP A 137 -5.35 15.14 -4.23
CA ASP A 137 -4.81 15.33 -5.56
C ASP A 137 -4.75 13.98 -6.29
N THR A 138 -5.03 14.00 -7.60
CA THR A 138 -4.84 12.84 -8.46
C THR A 138 -3.91 13.22 -9.61
N GLY A 139 -2.98 12.34 -9.95
CA GLY A 139 -2.23 12.42 -11.20
C GLY A 139 -3.11 12.14 -12.42
N ASP A 140 -2.47 12.01 -13.58
CA ASP A 140 -3.14 11.64 -14.82
C ASP A 140 -3.71 10.21 -14.75
N GLY A 141 -4.72 9.93 -15.59
CA GLY A 141 -5.29 8.59 -15.72
C GLY A 141 -6.41 8.26 -14.72
N PHE A 142 -6.90 9.24 -13.97
CA PHE A 142 -8.05 9.10 -13.07
C PHE A 142 -9.24 9.96 -13.51
N MET A 143 -10.44 9.41 -13.35
CA MET A 143 -11.70 10.10 -13.56
C MET A 143 -12.53 10.09 -12.28
N LYS A 144 -13.11 11.23 -11.92
CA LYS A 144 -14.05 11.31 -10.80
C LYS A 144 -15.44 10.89 -11.26
N LYS A 145 -15.97 9.81 -10.67
CA LYS A 145 -17.31 9.27 -10.92
C LYS A 145 -17.94 8.79 -9.61
N ASP A 146 -19.20 9.15 -9.38
CA ASP A 146 -19.97 8.77 -8.19
C ASP A 146 -19.26 9.09 -6.86
N GLY A 147 -18.59 10.23 -6.79
CA GLY A 147 -17.86 10.68 -5.60
C GLY A 147 -16.54 9.94 -5.31
N ALA A 148 -16.08 9.09 -6.23
CA ALA A 148 -14.80 8.39 -6.14
C ALA A 148 -13.93 8.66 -7.37
N PHE A 149 -12.62 8.50 -7.21
CA PHE A 149 -11.64 8.50 -8.30
C PHE A 149 -11.47 7.08 -8.82
N TRP A 150 -11.53 6.91 -10.13
CA TRP A 150 -11.41 5.62 -10.81
C TRP A 150 -10.32 5.72 -11.85
N ASN A 151 -9.46 4.72 -11.96
CA ASN A 151 -8.60 4.58 -13.13
C ASN A 151 -9.33 3.91 -14.30
N GLU A 152 -8.71 3.91 -15.48
CA GLU A 152 -9.31 3.32 -16.68
C GLU A 152 -9.61 1.83 -16.53
N ALA A 153 -8.72 1.06 -15.89
CA ALA A 153 -8.94 -0.36 -15.62
C ALA A 153 -10.22 -0.60 -14.81
N ALA A 154 -10.44 0.17 -13.73
CA ALA A 154 -11.65 0.07 -12.92
C ALA A 154 -12.90 0.54 -13.68
N LEU A 155 -12.80 1.58 -14.52
CA LEU A 155 -13.92 2.04 -15.36
C LEU A 155 -14.37 0.99 -16.38
N ARG A 156 -13.44 0.16 -16.88
CA ARG A 156 -13.74 -0.98 -17.76
C ARG A 156 -14.24 -2.21 -17.00
N GLY A 157 -14.29 -2.18 -15.67
CA GLY A 157 -14.71 -3.30 -14.83
C GLY A 157 -13.66 -4.42 -14.73
N ALA A 158 -12.37 -4.10 -14.84
CA ALA A 158 -11.32 -5.07 -14.60
C ALA A 158 -11.34 -5.55 -13.14
N ALA A 159 -11.07 -6.84 -12.96
CA ALA A 159 -10.98 -7.49 -11.66
C ALA A 159 -9.69 -8.32 -11.61
N PRO A 160 -9.05 -8.46 -10.42
CA PRO A 160 -9.46 -7.87 -9.14
C PRO A 160 -9.27 -6.35 -9.04
N GLN A 161 -9.93 -5.73 -8.06
CA GLN A 161 -9.93 -4.27 -7.83
C GLN A 161 -9.50 -3.90 -6.40
N ILE A 162 -8.72 -2.81 -6.29
CA ILE A 162 -8.41 -2.13 -5.02
C ILE A 162 -9.49 -1.10 -4.72
N ASN A 163 -10.11 -1.20 -3.54
CA ASN A 163 -11.07 -0.24 -3.02
C ASN A 163 -10.45 0.54 -1.87
N VAL A 164 -10.20 1.83 -2.06
CA VAL A 164 -9.56 2.70 -1.07
C VAL A 164 -10.58 3.65 -0.45
N ASN A 165 -10.63 3.67 0.88
CA ASN A 165 -11.29 4.71 1.66
C ASN A 165 -10.23 5.44 2.50
N ALA A 166 -9.92 6.68 2.14
CA ALA A 166 -8.87 7.45 2.79
C ALA A 166 -9.42 8.72 3.45
N ARG A 167 -9.08 8.91 4.73
CA ARG A 167 -9.39 10.11 5.49
C ARG A 167 -8.14 10.65 6.16
N VAL A 168 -7.82 11.90 5.86
CA VAL A 168 -6.73 12.65 6.51
C VAL A 168 -7.35 13.86 7.19
N THR A 169 -7.00 14.10 8.46
CA THR A 169 -7.50 15.29 9.17
C THR A 169 -6.79 16.55 8.66
N MET A 170 -5.46 16.54 8.63
CA MET A 170 -4.65 17.63 8.09
C MET A 170 -3.51 17.08 7.23
N GLY A 171 -3.34 17.63 6.03
CA GLY A 171 -2.31 17.21 5.07
C GLY A 171 -2.89 16.78 3.73
N SER A 172 -2.19 15.89 3.03
CA SER A 172 -2.48 15.57 1.63
C SER A 172 -2.72 14.09 1.40
N ILE A 173 -3.62 13.79 0.47
CA ILE A 173 -3.75 12.48 -0.16
C ILE A 173 -3.43 12.67 -1.64
N ARG A 174 -2.46 11.93 -2.16
CA ARG A 174 -2.11 11.90 -3.58
C ARG A 174 -2.29 10.50 -4.11
N LEU A 175 -3.06 10.35 -5.19
CA LEU A 175 -3.16 9.12 -5.95
C LEU A 175 -2.55 9.33 -7.34
N GLN A 176 -1.61 8.49 -7.73
CA GLN A 176 -0.96 8.58 -9.04
C GLN A 176 -0.81 7.22 -9.69
N GLN A 177 -0.66 7.24 -11.02
CA GLN A 177 -0.27 6.03 -11.75
C GLN A 177 1.22 5.80 -11.59
N GLY A 178 1.60 4.57 -11.27
CA GLY A 178 3.00 4.16 -11.30
C GLY A 178 3.47 3.89 -12.71
N GLY A 179 4.79 3.92 -12.93
CA GLY A 179 5.39 3.68 -14.24
C GLY A 179 4.99 2.32 -14.82
N SER A 180 4.26 2.31 -15.93
CA SER A 180 4.03 1.11 -16.73
C SER A 180 5.31 0.74 -17.48
N ALA A 181 6.11 -0.18 -16.93
CA ALA A 181 7.20 -0.79 -17.68
C ALA A 181 6.68 -2.00 -18.48
N ALA A 182 5.75 -1.76 -19.41
CA ALA A 182 5.55 -2.65 -20.55
C ALA A 182 6.18 -1.99 -21.77
N SER A 183 7.43 -2.40 -22.02
CA SER A 183 8.26 -2.12 -23.19
C SER A 183 7.46 -1.85 -24.48
N THR A 184 7.65 -0.67 -25.05
CA THR A 184 7.42 -0.41 -26.47
C THR A 184 8.44 -1.23 -27.26
N ALA A 185 8.18 -2.53 -27.45
CA ALA A 185 8.83 -3.30 -28.48
C ALA A 185 8.22 -2.86 -29.82
N VAL A 186 8.80 -1.82 -30.42
CA VAL A 186 8.62 -1.53 -31.84
C VAL A 186 9.22 -2.71 -32.60
N THR A 187 8.38 -3.63 -33.03
CA THR A 187 8.73 -4.59 -34.07
C THR A 187 8.81 -3.84 -35.39
N THR A 188 10.02 -3.45 -35.78
CA THR A 188 10.32 -3.10 -37.17
C THR A 188 10.27 -4.38 -37.99
N ILE A 189 9.44 -4.39 -39.04
CA ILE A 189 9.53 -5.32 -40.18
C ILE A 189 10.21 -4.56 -41.32
#